data_AF-A0A5C5VLM7-F1
#
_entry.id   AF-A0A5C5VLM7-F1
#
_cell.length_a   1.000
_cell.length_b   1.000
_cell.length_c   1.000
_cell.angle_alpha   90.00
_cell.angle_beta   90.00
_cell.angle_gamma   90.00
#
_symmetry.space_group_name_H-M   'P 1'
#
loop_
_entity.id
_entity.type
_entity.pdbx_description
1 polymer ?
#
loop_
_entity_poly.entity_id
_entity_poly.type
_entity_poly.pdbx_seq_one_letter_code
_entity_poly.pdbx_strand_id
1 'polypeptide(L)'
;MVHPVSGKRLEWSWGVDFYHACEYVTKLACALFGSGEEASAWAAKQRRVLREKLGGVTRVIQSAAQQKRRRGLTGTKKDYDSAIGYLKNYREHMDFATCRRAGEPIGSGITEAGCKVIFNQRMKQSGMRWNRSTGQHIVDLRTALRGGLWSSIWDRQFRASDDHGPITQRLTDQHRKNNRETLLLG
;
A
#
# COMPACT_ATOMS: atom_id res chain seq x y z
N MET A 1 5.80 11.40 12.80
CA MET A 1 5.26 10.21 13.49
C MET A 1 6.32 9.68 14.45
N VAL A 2 5.91 9.07 15.57
CA VAL A 2 6.81 8.41 16.53
C VAL A 2 6.66 6.90 16.42
N HIS A 3 7.76 6.15 16.47
CA HIS A 3 7.73 4.70 16.41
C HIS A 3 7.04 4.11 17.66
N PRO A 4 6.01 3.25 17.51
CA PRO A 4 5.11 2.86 18.60
C PRO A 4 5.79 2.06 19.73
N VAL A 5 6.91 1.40 19.43
CA VAL A 5 7.67 0.58 20.40
C VAL A 5 8.86 1.33 20.97
N SER A 6 9.58 2.10 20.14
CA SER A 6 10.88 2.68 20.53
C SER A 6 10.79 4.15 20.93
N GLY A 7 9.65 4.82 20.71
CA GLY A 7 9.48 6.23 21.03
C GLY A 7 10.33 7.20 20.17
N LYS A 8 11.11 6.68 19.21
CA LYS A 8 11.94 7.50 18.33
C LYS A 8 11.09 8.18 17.26
N ARG A 9 11.42 9.43 16.92
CA ARG A 9 10.80 10.13 15.79
C ARG A 9 11.21 9.43 14.49
N LEU A 10 10.23 9.18 13.63
CA LEU A 10 10.45 8.66 12.29
C LEU A 10 10.61 9.82 11.32
N GLU A 11 11.68 9.78 10.54
CA GLU A 11 11.87 10.65 9.38
C GLU A 11 10.97 10.21 8.24
N TRP A 12 10.47 11.18 7.47
CA TRP A 12 9.56 10.94 6.35
C TRP A 12 10.19 11.48 5.07
N SER A 13 10.21 10.64 4.03
CA SER A 13 10.54 11.04 2.67
C SER A 13 9.30 10.92 1.78
N TRP A 14 9.23 11.78 0.76
CA TRP A 14 8.18 11.73 -0.26
C TRP A 14 8.73 11.08 -1.52
N GLY A 15 8.04 10.05 -2.01
CA GLY A 15 8.37 9.34 -3.24
C GLY A 15 7.13 9.02 -4.05
N VAL A 16 7.31 8.87 -5.36
CA VAL A 16 6.27 8.39 -6.28
C VAL A 16 6.35 6.87 -6.40
N ASP A 17 5.22 6.21 -6.66
CA ASP A 17 5.20 4.80 -7.01
C ASP A 17 5.90 4.53 -8.36
N PHE A 18 6.93 3.68 -8.34
CA PHE A 18 7.71 3.35 -9.52
C PHE A 18 6.88 2.73 -10.65
N TYR A 19 5.93 1.85 -10.33
CA TYR A 19 5.12 1.17 -11.33
C TYR A 19 4.12 2.12 -11.97
N HIS A 20 3.55 3.05 -11.21
CA HIS A 20 2.74 4.13 -11.75
C HIS A 20 3.57 5.05 -12.65
N ALA A 21 4.80 5.40 -12.26
CA ALA A 21 5.71 6.13 -13.15
C ALA A 21 6.02 5.35 -14.45
N CYS A 22 6.09 4.02 -14.39
CA CYS A 22 6.27 3.16 -15.56
C CYS A 22 5.07 3.21 -16.53
N GLU A 23 3.85 3.42 -16.05
CA GLU A 23 2.68 3.62 -16.92
C GLU A 23 2.86 4.86 -17.80
N TYR A 24 3.35 5.96 -17.23
CA TYR A 24 3.68 7.17 -17.99
C TYR A 24 4.85 6.99 -18.95
N VAL A 25 5.87 6.21 -18.58
CA VAL A 25 6.94 5.83 -19.53
C VAL A 25 6.38 5.04 -20.71
N THR A 26 5.41 4.15 -20.47
CA THR A 26 4.73 3.38 -21.52
C THR A 26 3.90 4.28 -22.41
N LYS A 27 3.11 5.16 -21.81
CA LYS A 27 2.32 6.17 -22.51
C LYS A 27 3.20 7.05 -23.42
N LEU A 28 4.34 7.46 -22.89
CA LEU A 28 5.35 8.23 -23.63
C LEU A 28 5.93 7.43 -24.81
N ALA A 29 6.19 6.14 -24.62
CA ALA A 29 6.68 5.25 -25.68
C ALA A 29 5.64 5.09 -26.80
N CYS A 30 4.38 4.82 -26.45
CA CYS A 30 3.29 4.70 -27.42
C CYS A 30 3.08 6.01 -28.19
N ALA A 31 3.23 7.16 -27.54
CA ALA A 31 3.15 8.46 -28.23
C ALA A 31 4.29 8.67 -29.24
N LEU A 32 5.48 8.14 -28.95
CA LEU A 32 6.67 8.28 -29.81
C LEU A 32 6.68 7.30 -30.99
N PHE A 33 6.35 6.04 -30.75
CA PHE A 33 6.52 4.95 -31.74
C PHE A 33 5.21 4.34 -32.23
N GLY A 34 4.07 4.70 -31.64
CA GLY A 34 2.81 3.99 -31.83
C GLY A 34 2.73 2.73 -30.97
N SER A 35 1.57 2.08 -30.94
CA SER A 35 1.42 0.79 -30.23
C SER A 35 2.18 -0.30 -30.98
N GLY A 36 3.08 -1.01 -30.29
CA GLY A 36 3.84 -2.11 -30.90
C GLY A 36 5.09 -2.52 -30.13
N GLU A 37 5.90 -3.35 -30.78
CA GLU A 37 7.14 -3.90 -30.22
C GLU A 37 8.19 -2.82 -29.98
N GLU A 38 8.36 -1.86 -30.90
CA GLU A 38 9.34 -0.78 -30.75
C GLU A 38 9.03 0.11 -29.52
N ALA A 39 7.76 0.47 -29.31
CA ALA A 39 7.34 1.17 -28.11
C ALA A 39 7.61 0.36 -26.83
N SER A 40 7.31 -0.94 -26.86
CA SER A 40 7.52 -1.84 -25.72
C SER A 40 9.00 -1.97 -25.37
N ALA A 41 9.86 -2.14 -26.38
CA ALA A 41 11.32 -2.23 -26.22
C ALA A 41 11.90 -0.91 -25.70
N TRP A 42 11.47 0.22 -26.24
CA TRP A 42 11.91 1.53 -25.76
C TRP A 42 11.44 1.77 -24.31
N ALA A 43 10.18 1.46 -23.99
CA ALA A 43 9.65 1.59 -22.64
C ALA A 43 10.45 0.73 -21.66
N ALA A 44 10.71 -0.54 -21.97
CA ALA A 44 11.50 -1.44 -21.13
C ALA A 44 12.90 -0.85 -20.84
N LYS A 45 13.57 -0.33 -21.86
CA LYS A 45 14.87 0.36 -21.71
C LYS A 45 14.75 1.58 -20.80
N GLN A 46 13.75 2.44 -21.00
CA GLN A 46 13.58 3.65 -20.19
C GLN A 46 13.17 3.35 -18.74
N ARG A 47 12.34 2.33 -18.49
CA ARG A 47 12.01 1.88 -17.13
C ARG A 47 13.26 1.41 -16.38
N ARG A 48 14.19 0.72 -17.07
CA ARG A 48 15.49 0.35 -16.49
C ARG A 48 16.33 1.59 -16.16
N VAL A 49 16.39 2.56 -17.07
CA VAL A 49 17.09 3.85 -16.82
C VAL A 49 16.49 4.58 -15.62
N LEU A 50 15.16 4.68 -15.56
CA LEU A 50 14.42 5.32 -14.48
C LEU A 50 14.74 4.66 -13.13
N ARG A 51 14.82 3.33 -13.10
CA ARG A 51 15.05 2.54 -11.87
C ARG A 51 16.50 2.54 -11.38
N GLU A 52 17.46 2.57 -12.30
CA GLU A 52 18.86 2.22 -11.98
C GLU A 52 19.85 3.39 -12.07
N LYS A 53 19.48 4.50 -12.73
CA LYS A 53 20.41 5.62 -12.96
C LYS A 53 20.07 6.83 -12.08
N LEU A 54 21.11 7.44 -11.51
CA LEU A 54 21.04 8.68 -10.73
C LEU A 54 20.52 9.85 -11.57
N GLY A 55 19.31 10.36 -11.30
CA GLY A 55 18.63 11.29 -12.20
C GLY A 55 18.00 10.59 -13.41
N GLY A 56 17.50 9.37 -13.21
CA GLY A 56 16.89 8.53 -14.24
C GLY A 56 15.76 9.23 -14.98
N VAL A 57 14.87 9.93 -14.26
CA VAL A 57 13.76 10.71 -14.85
C VAL A 57 14.23 11.75 -15.86
N THR A 58 15.30 12.49 -15.55
CA THR A 58 15.87 13.50 -16.46
C THR A 58 16.39 12.84 -17.74
N ARG A 59 17.04 11.67 -17.64
CA ARG A 59 17.50 10.93 -18.82
C ARG A 59 16.35 10.40 -19.66
N VAL A 60 15.26 9.94 -19.04
CA VAL A 60 14.06 9.50 -19.77
C VAL A 60 13.44 10.67 -20.54
N ILE A 61 13.29 11.84 -19.89
CA ILE A 61 12.77 13.05 -20.54
C ILE A 61 13.66 13.48 -21.71
N GLN A 62 14.98 13.48 -21.54
CA GLN A 62 15.94 13.81 -22.61
C GLN A 62 15.87 12.81 -23.77
N SER A 63 15.81 11.51 -23.48
CA SER A 63 15.65 10.44 -24.47
C SER A 63 14.37 10.62 -25.28
N ALA A 64 13.25 10.95 -24.62
CA ALA A 64 11.98 11.21 -25.27
C ALA A 64 12.00 12.47 -26.15
N ALA A 65 12.63 13.55 -25.69
CA ALA A 65 12.80 14.77 -26.46
C ALA A 65 13.68 14.53 -27.71
N GLN A 66 14.76 13.77 -27.57
CA GLN A 66 15.63 13.39 -28.68
C GLN A 66 14.86 12.56 -29.72
N GLN A 67 14.05 11.59 -29.29
CA GLN A 67 13.26 10.78 -30.22
C GLN A 67 12.19 11.60 -30.94
N LYS A 68 11.47 12.46 -30.22
CA LYS A 68 10.50 13.39 -30.83
C LYS A 68 11.15 14.26 -31.90
N ARG A 69 12.35 14.78 -31.65
CA ARG A 69 13.09 15.60 -32.64
C ARG A 69 13.50 14.80 -33.88
N ARG A 70 13.82 13.52 -33.72
CA ARG A 70 14.32 12.66 -34.81
C ARG A 70 13.21 12.14 -35.72
N ARG A 71 12.06 11.75 -35.15
CA ARG A 71 11.02 11.02 -35.88
C ARG A 71 9.62 11.62 -35.76
N GLY A 72 9.45 12.68 -34.96
CA GLY A 72 8.13 13.21 -34.64
C GLY A 72 7.39 12.33 -33.63
N LEU A 73 6.06 12.40 -33.66
CA LEU A 73 5.17 11.57 -32.85
C LEU A 73 4.33 10.70 -33.79
N THR A 74 4.29 9.40 -33.53
CA THR A 74 3.35 8.48 -34.20
C THR A 74 1.99 8.44 -33.48
N GLY A 75 1.99 8.60 -32.15
CA GLY A 75 0.77 8.65 -31.35
C GLY A 75 0.31 10.09 -31.06
N THR A 76 -0.57 10.26 -30.07
CA THR A 76 -1.18 11.56 -29.82
C THR A 76 -0.25 12.53 -29.08
N LYS A 77 -0.28 13.82 -29.48
CA LYS A 77 0.42 14.89 -28.76
C LYS A 77 -0.07 15.03 -27.31
N LYS A 78 -1.37 14.84 -27.07
CA LYS A 78 -1.96 14.86 -25.72
C LYS A 78 -1.32 13.81 -24.80
N ASP A 79 -1.10 12.60 -25.29
CA ASP A 79 -0.48 11.54 -24.51
C ASP A 79 0.98 11.85 -24.20
N TYR A 80 1.74 12.33 -25.19
CA TYR A 80 3.11 12.81 -25.00
C TYR A 80 3.19 13.91 -23.95
N ASP A 81 2.38 14.97 -24.09
CA ASP A 81 2.41 16.14 -23.22
C ASP A 81 1.99 15.78 -21.79
N SER A 82 0.97 14.92 -21.63
CA SER A 82 0.56 14.43 -20.31
C SER A 82 1.65 13.61 -19.62
N ALA A 83 2.34 12.73 -20.35
CA ALA A 83 3.41 11.91 -19.79
C ALA A 83 4.65 12.72 -19.43
N ILE A 84 5.06 13.64 -20.30
CA ILE A 84 6.16 14.57 -19.99
C ILE A 84 5.79 15.48 -18.83
N GLY A 85 4.54 15.97 -18.78
CA GLY A 85 4.03 16.81 -17.68
C GLY A 85 4.15 16.09 -16.34
N TYR A 86 3.66 14.85 -16.26
CA TYR A 86 3.78 14.02 -15.06
C TYR A 86 5.25 13.82 -14.63
N LEU A 87 6.11 13.36 -15.55
CA LEU A 87 7.53 13.10 -15.24
C LEU A 87 8.28 14.36 -14.81
N LYS A 88 7.93 15.54 -15.36
CA LYS A 88 8.52 16.82 -14.95
C LYS A 88 8.01 17.26 -13.59
N ASN A 89 6.70 17.21 -13.37
CA ASN A 89 6.07 17.67 -12.13
C ASN A 89 6.58 16.90 -10.91
N TYR A 90 6.78 15.59 -11.05
CA TYR A 90 7.21 14.73 -9.96
C TYR A 90 8.69 14.35 -10.00
N ARG A 91 9.51 15.06 -10.78
CA ARG A 91 10.92 14.73 -11.01
C ARG A 91 11.73 14.56 -9.72
N GLU A 92 11.44 15.37 -8.70
CA GLU A 92 12.18 15.40 -7.43
C GLU A 92 11.83 14.20 -6.55
N HIS A 93 10.70 13.56 -6.81
CA HIS A 93 10.20 12.38 -6.09
C HIS A 93 10.48 11.06 -6.82
N MET A 94 11.29 11.09 -7.89
CA MET A 94 11.61 9.95 -8.75
C MET A 94 13.09 9.54 -8.70
N ASP A 95 13.80 9.80 -7.59
CA ASP A 95 15.16 9.29 -7.39
C ASP A 95 15.16 7.82 -6.93
N PHE A 96 14.61 6.95 -7.78
CA PHE A 96 14.51 5.52 -7.51
C PHE A 96 15.87 4.85 -7.29
N ALA A 97 16.93 5.35 -7.93
CA ALA A 97 18.26 4.78 -7.80
C ALA A 97 18.81 4.98 -6.37
N THR A 98 18.60 6.17 -5.79
CA THR A 98 19.00 6.46 -4.41
C THR A 98 18.14 5.70 -3.42
N CYS A 99 16.81 5.75 -3.53
CA CYS A 99 15.91 4.99 -2.66
C CYS A 99 16.27 3.49 -2.64
N ARG A 100 16.49 2.88 -3.81
CA ARG A 100 16.88 1.46 -3.87
C ARG A 100 18.22 1.16 -3.20
N ARG A 101 19.22 2.05 -3.31
CA ARG A 101 20.52 1.86 -2.64
C ARG A 101 20.41 2.02 -1.13
N ALA A 102 19.48 2.84 -0.66
CA ALA A 102 19.14 2.98 0.75
C ALA A 102 18.26 1.83 1.29
N GLY A 103 17.82 0.90 0.43
CA GLY A 103 16.91 -0.17 0.82
C GLY A 103 15.46 0.29 1.02
N GLU A 104 15.12 1.50 0.57
CA GLU A 104 13.78 2.06 0.69
C GLU A 104 12.82 1.42 -0.33
N PRO A 105 11.54 1.23 0.05
CA PRO A 105 10.53 0.78 -0.88
C PRO A 105 10.26 1.85 -1.94
N ILE A 106 10.36 1.46 -3.21
CA ILE A 106 10.09 2.34 -4.36
C ILE A 106 8.70 2.15 -4.96
N GLY A 107 7.87 1.30 -4.36
CA GLY A 107 6.51 1.02 -4.83
C GLY A 107 5.57 0.64 -3.70
N SER A 108 4.27 0.74 -3.99
CA SER A 108 3.14 0.53 -3.09
C SER A 108 2.94 -0.93 -2.70
N GLY A 109 3.67 -1.89 -3.30
CA GLY A 109 3.46 -3.31 -3.11
C GLY A 109 3.49 -3.77 -1.64
N ILE A 110 4.38 -3.19 -0.81
CA ILE A 110 4.41 -3.49 0.64
C ILE A 110 3.11 -3.01 1.31
N THR A 111 2.67 -1.79 0.99
CA THR A 111 1.43 -1.21 1.50
C THR A 111 0.21 -2.01 1.05
N GLU A 112 0.14 -2.39 -0.23
CA GLU A 112 -0.95 -3.19 -0.79
C GLU A 112 -1.01 -4.60 -0.18
N ALA A 113 0.15 -5.24 0.02
CA ALA A 113 0.24 -6.51 0.72
C ALA A 113 -0.25 -6.38 2.17
N GLY A 114 0.15 -5.32 2.86
CA GLY A 114 -0.34 -4.98 4.19
C GLY A 114 -1.87 -4.82 4.21
N CYS A 115 -2.42 -4.00 3.31
CA CYS A 115 -3.87 -3.81 3.16
C CYS A 115 -4.60 -5.13 2.87
N LYS A 116 -4.00 -6.00 2.05
CA LYS A 116 -4.56 -7.32 1.74
C LYS A 116 -4.65 -8.20 2.98
N VAL A 117 -3.58 -8.25 3.77
CA VAL A 117 -3.51 -9.11 4.97
C VAL A 117 -4.36 -8.55 6.11
N ILE A 118 -4.29 -7.24 6.37
CA ILE A 118 -5.01 -6.61 7.48
C ILE A 118 -6.50 -6.52 7.17
N PHE A 119 -6.87 -5.96 6.02
CA PHE A 119 -8.27 -5.70 5.67
C PHE A 119 -8.87 -6.81 4.83
N ASN A 120 -8.36 -7.04 3.61
CA ASN A 120 -9.11 -7.84 2.62
C ASN A 120 -9.39 -9.27 3.10
N GLN A 121 -8.41 -9.92 3.74
CA GLN A 121 -8.57 -11.28 4.26
C GLN A 121 -9.66 -11.44 5.32
N ARG A 122 -10.11 -10.37 5.99
CA ARG A 122 -11.10 -10.48 7.08
C ARG A 122 -12.30 -9.57 6.93
N MET A 123 -12.21 -8.50 6.17
CA MET A 123 -13.29 -7.51 6.06
C MET A 123 -14.06 -7.65 4.75
N LYS A 124 -13.47 -8.27 3.72
CA LYS A 124 -14.06 -8.37 2.37
C LYS A 124 -14.53 -9.78 1.99
N GLN A 125 -14.74 -10.69 2.95
CA GLN A 125 -15.30 -12.01 2.63
C GLN A 125 -16.82 -11.96 2.48
N SER A 126 -17.39 -12.97 1.82
CA SER A 126 -18.84 -13.05 1.60
C SER A 126 -19.62 -13.09 2.92
N GLY A 127 -20.78 -12.43 2.94
CA GLY A 127 -21.68 -12.37 4.10
C GLY A 127 -21.23 -11.45 5.24
N MET A 128 -20.09 -10.76 5.10
CA MET A 128 -19.58 -9.88 6.15
C MET A 128 -20.27 -8.51 6.14
N ARG A 129 -20.69 -8.07 7.33
CA ARG A 129 -21.22 -6.72 7.57
C ARG A 129 -20.53 -6.13 8.78
N TRP A 130 -20.01 -4.92 8.63
CA TRP A 130 -19.25 -4.23 9.66
C TRP A 130 -19.82 -2.83 9.85
N ASN A 131 -19.95 -2.40 11.11
CA ASN A 131 -20.02 -0.98 11.41
C ASN A 131 -18.58 -0.43 11.44
N ARG A 132 -18.39 0.84 11.08
CA ARG A 132 -17.06 1.49 11.13
C ARG A 132 -16.44 1.41 12.52
N SER A 133 -17.21 1.63 13.60
CA SER A 133 -16.69 1.58 14.96
C SER A 133 -16.23 0.17 15.36
N THR A 134 -17.06 -0.85 15.13
CA THR A 134 -16.73 -2.24 15.49
C THR A 134 -15.68 -2.86 14.57
N GLY A 135 -15.69 -2.49 13.29
CA GLY A 135 -14.67 -2.91 12.32
C GLY A 135 -13.28 -2.36 12.66
N GLN A 136 -13.19 -1.13 13.20
CA GLN A 136 -11.93 -0.55 13.62
C GLN A 136 -11.23 -1.40 14.68
N HIS A 137 -11.94 -1.90 15.68
CA HIS A 137 -11.35 -2.78 16.71
C HIS A 137 -10.73 -4.06 16.11
N ILE A 138 -11.37 -4.65 15.10
CA ILE A 138 -10.83 -5.82 14.40
C ILE A 138 -9.56 -5.45 13.64
N VAL A 139 -9.53 -4.30 12.98
CA VAL A 139 -8.35 -3.80 12.27
C VAL A 139 -7.21 -3.52 13.24
N ASP A 140 -7.48 -2.91 14.39
CA ASP A 140 -6.48 -2.60 15.42
C ASP A 140 -5.84 -3.89 15.95
N LEU A 141 -6.66 -4.87 16.34
CA LEU A 141 -6.17 -6.17 16.81
C LEU A 141 -5.35 -6.89 15.74
N ARG A 142 -5.81 -6.90 14.48
CA ARG A 142 -5.08 -7.53 13.38
C ARG A 142 -3.76 -6.82 13.11
N THR A 143 -3.73 -5.50 13.18
CA THR A 143 -2.52 -4.69 13.02
C THR A 143 -1.53 -4.98 14.13
N ALA A 144 -2.00 -5.04 15.38
CA ALA A 144 -1.19 -5.40 16.54
C ALA A 144 -0.58 -6.81 16.42
N LEU A 145 -1.39 -7.80 16.04
CA LEU A 145 -0.95 -9.18 15.90
C LEU A 145 0.01 -9.36 14.72
N ARG A 146 -0.32 -8.84 13.54
CA ARG A 146 0.50 -9.00 12.32
C ARG A 146 1.76 -8.13 12.33
N GLY A 147 1.72 -6.99 13.02
CA GLY A 147 2.88 -6.13 13.23
C GLY A 147 3.79 -6.56 14.37
N GLY A 148 3.48 -7.67 15.06
CA GLY A 148 4.28 -8.14 16.21
C GLY A 148 4.21 -7.22 17.43
N LEU A 149 3.25 -6.30 17.46
CA LEU A 149 3.10 -5.31 18.54
C LEU A 149 2.27 -5.84 19.71
N TRP A 150 1.58 -6.99 19.53
CA TRP A 150 0.68 -7.54 20.53
C TRP A 150 1.32 -7.70 21.90
N SER A 151 2.50 -8.32 21.99
CA SER A 151 3.17 -8.51 23.28
C SER A 151 3.51 -7.19 23.96
N SER A 152 4.02 -6.20 23.21
CA SER A 152 4.34 -4.88 23.78
C SER A 152 3.09 -4.09 24.22
N ILE A 153 1.98 -4.22 23.46
CA ILE A 153 0.70 -3.62 23.83
C ILE A 153 0.14 -4.31 25.08
N TRP A 154 0.18 -5.64 25.09
CA TRP A 154 -0.29 -6.46 26.20
C TRP A 154 0.48 -6.15 27.47
N ASP A 155 1.81 -6.14 27.41
CA ASP A 155 2.67 -5.78 28.53
C ASP A 155 2.35 -4.37 29.04
N ARG A 156 2.16 -3.39 28.16
CA ARG A 156 1.82 -2.02 28.57
C ARG A 156 0.45 -1.93 29.25
N GLN A 157 -0.55 -2.61 28.69
CA GLN A 157 -1.93 -2.47 29.13
C GLN A 157 -2.23 -3.31 30.38
N PHE A 158 -1.57 -4.45 30.53
CA PHE A 158 -1.89 -5.43 31.56
C PHE A 158 -0.80 -5.59 32.64
N ARG A 159 0.45 -5.10 32.47
CA ARG A 159 1.40 -4.95 33.59
C ARG A 159 1.18 -3.68 34.43
N ALA A 160 0.30 -2.79 33.98
CA ALA A 160 -0.16 -1.66 34.80
C ALA A 160 -1.26 -2.07 35.80
N SER A 161 -1.76 -3.30 35.70
CA SER A 161 -2.86 -3.83 36.50
C SER A 161 -2.50 -5.26 36.91
N ASP A 162 -1.78 -5.45 38.02
CA ASP A 162 -1.43 -6.78 38.55
C ASP A 162 -2.61 -7.53 39.21
N ASP A 163 -3.85 -7.30 38.74
CA ASP A 163 -5.03 -8.02 39.23
C ASP A 163 -5.97 -8.37 38.08
N HIS A 164 -5.62 -9.42 37.34
CA HIS A 164 -6.58 -10.10 36.48
C HIS A 164 -6.89 -11.44 37.12
N GLY A 165 -8.01 -11.49 37.85
CA GLY A 165 -8.61 -12.76 38.27
C GLY A 165 -8.83 -13.71 37.08
N PRO A 166 -8.99 -15.01 37.32
CA PRO A 166 -9.05 -16.02 36.26
C PRO A 166 -10.14 -15.71 35.22
N ILE A 167 -9.84 -15.94 33.94
CA ILE A 167 -10.75 -15.76 32.79
C ILE A 167 -12.05 -16.56 32.95
N THR A 168 -12.05 -17.59 33.78
CA THR A 168 -13.24 -18.31 34.24
C THR A 168 -14.01 -17.51 35.29
N GLN A 169 -14.75 -16.50 34.86
CA GLN A 169 -16.01 -16.24 35.56
C GLN A 169 -16.92 -17.42 35.26
N ARG A 170 -17.10 -18.30 36.27
CA ARG A 170 -18.22 -19.25 36.26
C ARG A 170 -19.45 -18.44 35.93
N LEU A 171 -20.19 -18.84 34.89
CA LEU A 171 -21.58 -18.43 34.74
C LEU A 171 -22.26 -18.83 36.05
N THR A 172 -22.43 -17.87 36.97
CA THR A 172 -23.20 -18.10 38.18
C THR A 172 -24.61 -18.44 37.73
N ASP A 173 -25.07 -19.61 38.16
CA ASP A 173 -26.39 -20.19 37.93
C ASP A 173 -27.53 -19.19 38.21
N GLN A 174 -27.86 -18.35 37.24
CA GLN A 174 -29.10 -17.56 37.24
C GLN A 174 -30.10 -18.02 36.17
N HIS A 175 -29.93 -19.25 35.65
CA HIS A 175 -30.90 -19.89 34.74
C HIS A 175 -31.66 -21.03 35.41
N ARG A 176 -32.23 -20.77 36.59
CA ARG A 176 -33.25 -21.66 37.17
C ARG A 176 -34.37 -20.86 37.84
N LYS A 177 -35.21 -20.24 37.01
CA LYS A 177 -36.64 -19.98 37.26
C LYS A 177 -37.25 -19.30 36.04
N ASN A 178 -37.87 -20.10 35.18
CA ASN A 178 -39.19 -19.78 34.66
C ASN A 178 -39.80 -21.06 34.06
N ASN A 179 -40.56 -21.73 34.91
CA ASN A 179 -41.60 -22.68 34.52
C ASN A 179 -42.52 -22.03 33.49
N ARG A 180 -42.59 -22.60 32.28
CA ARG A 180 -43.84 -22.70 31.53
C ARG A 180 -43.87 -24.07 30.88
N GLU A 181 -44.63 -24.96 31.51
CA GLU A 181 -45.12 -26.19 30.93
C GLU A 181 -45.90 -25.86 29.66
N THR A 182 -45.51 -26.45 28.53
CA THR A 182 -46.37 -26.55 27.36
C THR A 182 -46.63 -28.03 27.14
N LEU A 183 -47.80 -28.48 27.57
CA LEU A 183 -48.37 -29.78 27.28
C LEU A 183 -48.65 -29.88 25.78
N LEU A 184 -48.13 -30.92 25.13
CA LEU A 184 -48.65 -31.40 23.85
C LEU A 184 -49.78 -32.37 24.16
N LEU A 185 -51.00 -32.02 23.78
CA LEU A 185 -52.11 -32.97 23.63
C LEU A 185 -52.18 -33.37 22.15
N GLY A 186 -52.45 -34.66 21.93
CA GLY A 186 -52.45 -35.33 20.63
C GLY A 186 -53.58 -34.95 19.70
#